data_AF-A0A1H7VPK7-F1
#
_entry.id   AF-A0A1H7VPK7-F1
#
_cell.length_a   1.000
_cell.length_b   1.000
_cell.length_c   1.000
_cell.angle_alpha   90.00
_cell.angle_beta   90.00
_cell.angle_gamma   90.00
#
_symmetry.space_group_name_H-M   'P 1'
#
loop_
_entity.id
_entity.type
_entity.pdbx_description
1 polymer ?
#
loop_
_entity_poly.entity_id
_entity_poly.type
_entity_poly.pdbx_seq_one_letter_code
_entity_poly.pdbx_strand_id
1 'polypeptide(L)'
;MKKIAYIIIPWAISLLFRGCAHDADSEMFDRGVPLVNLNISVALSDISQSGTRASDIYPESPVNDNEKMKTLRIIVVRNNDNIVEHNRIYNLEVASTDCYSEPMKVIGNEKKRIYLFANEATEIKTTGFFPKRKLVECDFEKIQPGSLFFTDYISNLTIRLGSNTERIDGPLPMSGLYMVDVPAEDCERELSITRAAVKFTFNMTNESSRSIEITKLTIDKMAEREYYLPHNATYIERETTEGTKFWDINSFDVPTLKGYYTYDASSLFKGQLLPGDENTKTNEQPIYLLEGKHSDDNNKENPYLLTLGVNGTELKSYLPNLPQLPRNTHVVVNITINEHAMDCIVDVRPYTGITLEPDFGL
;
A
#
# COMPACT_ATOMS: atom_id res chain seq x y z
N MET A 1 -17.01 22.01 75.37
CA MET A 1 -17.11 23.47 75.16
C MET A 1 -16.18 23.86 74.02
N LYS A 2 -16.67 23.88 72.77
CA LYS A 2 -16.84 25.11 71.96
C LYS A 2 -15.81 26.21 72.26
N LYS A 3 -14.92 26.51 71.31
CA LYS A 3 -15.06 27.70 70.44
C LYS A 3 -14.05 27.68 69.29
N ILE A 4 -14.63 27.87 68.11
CA ILE A 4 -14.02 28.17 66.82
C ILE A 4 -13.40 29.56 66.86
N ALA A 5 -12.27 29.78 66.17
CA ALA A 5 -11.90 31.10 65.66
C ALA A 5 -11.24 30.94 64.29
N TYR A 6 -12.06 31.10 63.25
CA TYR A 6 -11.62 31.41 61.89
C TYR A 6 -10.97 32.79 61.90
N ILE A 7 -9.74 32.89 61.38
CA ILE A 7 -9.13 34.18 61.06
C ILE A 7 -9.47 34.51 59.61
N ILE A 8 -10.38 35.47 59.45
CA ILE A 8 -10.68 36.18 58.21
C ILE A 8 -9.72 37.39 58.18
N ILE A 9 -8.89 37.49 57.14
CA ILE A 9 -8.15 38.73 56.82
C ILE A 9 -8.73 39.28 55.51
N PRO A 10 -9.36 40.47 55.52
CA PRO A 10 -9.79 41.15 54.31
C PRO A 10 -8.85 42.33 53.94
N TRP A 11 -8.76 42.56 52.62
CA TRP A 11 -8.47 43.84 51.91
C TRP A 11 -7.01 44.33 51.85
N ALA A 12 -6.50 44.98 50.80
CA ALA A 12 -6.89 45.19 49.39
C ALA A 12 -5.73 45.96 48.68
N ILE A 13 -5.73 45.97 47.33
CA ILE A 13 -5.03 46.91 46.41
C ILE A 13 -3.51 46.65 46.24
N SER A 14 -2.89 46.52 45.05
CA SER A 14 -3.10 47.16 43.75
C SER A 14 -2.69 46.28 42.56
N LEU A 15 -3.44 46.44 41.46
CA LEU A 15 -3.09 46.05 40.09
C LEU A 15 -1.74 46.64 39.65
N LEU A 16 -0.85 45.77 39.17
CA LEU A 16 0.11 46.13 38.11
C LEU A 16 0.10 45.01 37.09
N PHE A 17 -0.51 45.30 35.94
CA PHE A 17 -0.28 44.54 34.72
C PHE A 17 1.19 44.69 34.31
N ARG A 18 1.92 43.58 34.27
CA ARG A 18 3.00 43.37 33.30
C ARG A 18 2.91 41.93 32.82
N GLY A 19 2.39 41.78 31.61
CA GLY A 19 2.52 40.56 30.85
C GLY A 19 3.99 40.36 30.48
N CYS A 20 4.49 39.17 30.74
CA CYS A 20 5.53 38.56 29.94
C CYS A 20 4.98 37.19 29.57
N ALA A 21 4.38 37.10 28.38
CA ALA A 21 4.32 35.85 27.65
C ALA A 21 5.77 35.40 27.48
N HIS A 22 6.13 34.27 28.07
CA HIS A 22 7.38 33.61 27.76
C HIS A 22 7.06 32.64 26.64
N ASP A 23 7.02 33.17 25.42
CA ASP A 23 7.21 32.37 24.22
C ASP A 23 8.63 31.81 24.32
N ALA A 24 8.72 30.52 24.60
CA ALA A 24 9.94 29.75 24.46
C ALA A 24 10.12 29.42 22.98
N ASP A 25 10.43 30.46 22.20
CA ASP A 25 10.95 30.30 20.85
C ASP A 25 12.40 29.83 20.94
N SER A 26 12.63 28.65 20.35
CA SER A 26 13.79 28.34 19.50
C SER A 26 15.15 28.96 19.89
N GLU A 27 15.81 28.43 20.92
CA GLU A 27 17.26 28.64 21.08
C GLU A 27 17.97 27.32 21.37
N MET A 28 18.26 26.56 20.30
CA MET A 28 19.42 25.64 20.23
C MET A 28 19.75 25.17 18.80
N PHE A 29 19.49 25.98 17.77
CA PHE A 29 20.02 25.72 16.43
C PHE A 29 21.25 26.60 16.18
N ASP A 30 22.37 25.94 15.92
CA ASP A 30 23.66 26.56 15.62
C ASP A 30 23.53 27.52 14.43
N ARG A 31 24.14 28.70 14.56
CA ARG A 31 23.89 29.91 13.74
C ARG A 31 24.34 29.79 12.27
N GLY A 32 24.68 28.59 11.80
CA GLY A 32 25.17 28.29 10.45
C GLY A 32 24.44 27.16 9.73
N VAL A 33 23.40 26.56 10.31
CA VAL A 33 22.63 25.49 9.67
C VAL A 33 21.46 26.10 8.90
N PRO A 34 21.38 25.97 7.56
CA PRO A 34 20.27 26.53 6.79
C PRO A 34 18.98 25.81 7.19
N LEU A 35 17.95 26.55 7.58
CA LEU A 35 16.59 26.03 7.73
C LEU A 35 15.79 26.41 6.48
N VAL A 36 15.28 25.41 5.77
CA VAL A 36 14.62 25.55 4.47
C VAL A 36 13.24 24.90 4.50
N ASN A 37 12.35 25.34 3.62
CA ASN A 37 11.11 24.64 3.34
C ASN A 37 11.35 23.55 2.30
N LEU A 38 11.11 22.31 2.70
CA LEU A 38 11.00 21.16 1.81
C LEU A 38 9.52 20.94 1.51
N ASN A 39 9.08 21.28 0.30
CA ASN A 39 7.72 20.99 -0.17
C ASN A 39 7.68 19.55 -0.71
N ILE A 40 6.94 18.67 -0.04
CA ILE A 40 6.83 17.26 -0.45
C ILE A 40 5.49 17.07 -1.11
N SER A 41 5.53 16.74 -2.40
CA SER A 41 4.40 16.49 -3.27
C SER A 41 4.27 14.97 -3.47
N VAL A 42 3.22 14.34 -2.95
CA VAL A 42 3.03 12.88 -2.98
C VAL A 42 1.88 12.49 -3.88
N ALA A 43 2.12 11.62 -4.86
CA ALA A 43 1.09 11.05 -5.72
C ALA A 43 1.13 9.52 -5.70
N LEU A 44 -0.01 8.90 -5.99
CA LEU A 44 -0.07 7.46 -6.24
C LEU A 44 0.63 7.15 -7.56
N SER A 45 1.47 6.12 -7.59
CA SER A 45 2.29 5.79 -8.77
C SER A 45 1.45 5.56 -10.04
N ASP A 46 0.21 5.10 -9.90
CA ASP A 46 -0.67 4.61 -10.97
C ASP A 46 -1.16 5.60 -12.02
N ILE A 47 -0.82 6.89 -11.99
CA ILE A 47 -1.52 7.87 -12.84
C ILE A 47 -0.61 8.45 -13.93
N SER A 48 -0.86 8.01 -15.17
CA SER A 48 -0.81 8.89 -16.34
C SER A 48 -2.21 9.43 -16.63
N GLN A 49 -2.40 10.75 -16.61
CA GLN A 49 -3.63 11.35 -17.13
C GLN A 49 -3.60 11.38 -18.68
N SER A 50 -4.76 11.04 -19.25
CA SER A 50 -5.26 11.34 -20.61
C SER A 50 -5.32 10.16 -21.59
N GLY A 51 -6.56 9.69 -21.84
CA GLY A 51 -6.89 8.78 -22.93
C GLY A 51 -8.36 8.35 -22.91
N THR A 52 -9.26 9.15 -23.48
CA THR A 52 -10.60 8.67 -23.87
C THR A 52 -10.47 7.70 -25.03
N ARG A 53 -10.59 6.38 -24.79
CA ARG A 53 -11.11 5.38 -25.74
C ARG A 53 -11.32 4.01 -25.09
N ALA A 54 -12.35 3.33 -25.56
CA ALA A 54 -12.80 2.02 -25.12
C ALA A 54 -11.93 0.91 -25.69
N SER A 55 -11.04 0.33 -24.89
CA SER A 55 -10.91 -1.13 -24.68
C SER A 55 -9.70 -1.51 -23.82
N ASP A 56 -8.64 -0.70 -23.79
CA ASP A 56 -7.48 -0.89 -22.89
C ASP A 56 -7.01 0.47 -22.35
N ILE A 57 -7.60 0.93 -21.23
CA ILE A 57 -7.12 2.12 -20.52
C ILE A 57 -6.07 1.65 -19.53
N TYR A 58 -4.81 1.82 -19.91
CA TYR A 58 -3.66 1.58 -19.05
C TYR A 58 -3.00 2.93 -18.72
N PRO A 59 -2.74 3.23 -17.44
CA PRO A 59 -3.05 2.46 -16.23
C PRO A 59 -4.55 2.39 -15.91
N GLU A 60 -4.94 1.30 -15.22
CA GLU A 60 -6.32 1.12 -14.78
C GLU A 60 -6.69 2.12 -13.68
N SER A 61 -7.86 2.75 -13.83
CA SER A 61 -8.42 3.61 -12.80
C SER A 61 -8.80 2.80 -11.55
N PRO A 62 -8.71 3.40 -10.35
CA PRO A 62 -9.06 2.72 -9.12
C PRO A 62 -10.53 2.27 -9.13
N VAL A 63 -10.79 1.02 -8.77
CA VAL A 63 -12.15 0.43 -8.81
C VAL A 63 -13.07 1.04 -7.75
N ASN A 64 -12.48 1.49 -6.63
CA ASN A 64 -13.18 2.15 -5.55
C ASN A 64 -12.20 2.94 -4.67
N ASP A 65 -12.72 3.68 -3.69
CA ASP A 65 -11.92 4.54 -2.83
C ASP A 65 -10.95 3.79 -1.91
N ASN A 66 -11.09 2.47 -1.72
CA ASN A 66 -10.10 1.71 -0.96
C ASN A 66 -8.78 1.58 -1.73
N GLU A 67 -8.79 1.73 -3.05
CA GLU A 67 -7.57 1.75 -3.85
C GLU A 67 -6.89 3.13 -3.86
N LYS A 68 -7.42 4.13 -3.14
CA LYS A 68 -6.89 5.51 -3.12
C LYS A 68 -6.28 5.87 -1.76
N MET A 69 -5.48 6.93 -1.71
CA MET A 69 -5.00 7.49 -0.45
C MET A 69 -6.18 8.13 0.29
N LYS A 70 -6.42 7.74 1.54
CA LYS A 70 -7.38 8.40 2.45
C LYS A 70 -6.66 9.12 3.59
N THR A 71 -5.49 8.61 3.96
CA THR A 71 -4.57 9.21 4.92
C THR A 71 -3.17 9.16 4.35
N LEU A 72 -2.31 10.10 4.72
CA LEU A 72 -0.91 10.10 4.36
C LEU A 72 -0.09 10.51 5.58
N ARG A 73 0.85 9.66 5.98
CA ARG A 73 1.90 10.00 6.95
C ARG A 73 3.21 10.28 6.20
N ILE A 74 3.82 11.40 6.53
CA ILE A 74 5.15 11.78 6.05
C ILE A 74 6.09 11.83 7.25
N ILE A 75 7.14 11.02 7.22
CA ILE A 75 8.21 11.04 8.21
C ILE A 75 9.51 11.48 7.54
N VAL A 76 10.09 12.56 8.03
CA VAL A 76 11.37 13.10 7.55
C VAL A 76 12.45 12.78 8.57
N VAL A 77 13.48 12.05 8.14
CA VAL A 77 14.57 11.58 9.00
C VAL A 77 15.90 12.04 8.40
N ARG A 78 16.72 12.69 9.21
CA ARG A 78 18.08 13.08 8.81
C ARG A 78 18.92 11.83 8.54
N ASN A 79 19.72 11.85 7.47
CA ASN A 79 20.50 10.67 7.10
C ASN A 79 21.80 10.53 7.90
N ASN A 80 22.35 11.63 8.41
CA ASN A 80 23.65 11.67 9.12
C ASN A 80 23.58 11.18 10.57
N ASP A 81 22.55 11.57 11.31
CA ASP A 81 22.40 11.30 12.75
C ASP A 81 21.15 10.47 13.08
N ASN A 82 20.35 10.14 12.07
CA ASN A 82 19.13 9.35 12.19
C ASN A 82 18.05 10.00 13.08
N ILE A 83 18.08 11.32 13.23
CA ILE A 83 17.07 12.08 13.99
C ILE A 83 15.84 12.35 13.13
N VAL A 84 14.66 12.21 13.73
CA VAL A 84 13.37 12.56 13.13
C VAL A 84 13.19 14.07 13.17
N GLU A 85 12.97 14.71 12.03
CA GLU A 85 12.58 16.13 11.98
C GLU A 85 11.07 16.30 11.98
N HIS A 86 10.36 15.46 11.22
CA HIS A 86 8.91 15.49 11.15
C HIS A 86 8.33 14.09 11.19
N ASN A 87 7.16 13.97 11.80
CA ASN A 87 6.25 12.85 11.67
C ASN A 87 4.83 13.42 11.71
N ARG A 88 4.21 13.58 10.53
CA ARG A 88 2.88 14.19 10.40
C ARG A 88 1.96 13.24 9.68
N ILE A 89 0.72 13.13 10.16
CA ILE A 89 -0.36 12.39 9.51
C ILE A 89 -1.41 13.39 9.02
N TYR A 90 -1.84 13.19 7.79
CA TYR A 90 -2.82 14.00 7.09
C TYR A 90 -4.03 13.13 6.76
N ASN A 91 -5.22 13.61 7.09
CA ASN A 91 -6.48 12.99 6.67
C ASN A 91 -6.96 13.72 5.42
N LEU A 92 -7.08 13.00 4.31
CA LEU A 92 -7.52 13.59 3.05
C LEU A 92 -9.04 13.69 3.07
N GLU A 93 -9.58 14.89 2.79
CA GLU A 93 -11.03 15.13 2.78
C GLU A 93 -11.75 14.24 1.76
N VAL A 94 -11.08 13.97 0.64
CA VAL A 94 -11.53 13.08 -0.42
C VAL A 94 -10.45 12.02 -0.65
N ALA A 95 -10.87 10.77 -0.74
CA ALA A 95 -9.98 9.68 -1.12
C ALA A 95 -9.40 9.99 -2.50
N SER A 96 -8.09 10.20 -2.57
CA SER A 96 -7.44 10.77 -3.73
C SER A 96 -6.30 9.92 -4.24
N THR A 97 -6.13 9.96 -5.55
CA THR A 97 -4.94 9.49 -6.25
C THR A 97 -4.06 10.66 -6.70
N ASP A 98 -4.57 11.89 -6.57
CA ASP A 98 -3.91 13.12 -6.98
C ASP A 98 -2.78 13.50 -6.03
N CYS A 99 -1.96 14.44 -6.50
CA CYS A 99 -0.87 14.99 -5.72
C CYS A 99 -1.37 15.70 -4.47
N TYR A 100 -0.78 15.36 -3.32
CA TYR A 100 -0.93 16.09 -2.06
C TYR A 100 0.41 16.71 -1.67
N SER A 101 0.45 18.03 -1.49
CA SER A 101 1.68 18.79 -1.25
C SER A 101 1.70 19.44 0.12
N GLU A 102 2.79 19.27 0.85
CA GLU A 102 2.97 19.83 2.20
C GLU A 102 4.36 20.44 2.40
N PRO A 103 4.46 21.71 2.82
CA PRO A 103 5.72 22.32 3.19
C PRO A 103 6.15 21.91 4.61
N MET A 104 7.40 21.47 4.73
CA MET A 104 8.02 21.11 6.00
C MET A 104 9.33 21.88 6.21
N LYS A 105 9.45 22.61 7.33
CA LYS A 105 10.70 23.28 7.72
C LYS A 105 11.74 22.25 8.18
N VAL A 106 12.85 22.12 7.47
CA VAL A 106 13.89 21.11 7.72
C VAL A 106 15.28 21.73 7.67
N ILE A 107 16.27 21.02 8.19
CA ILE A 107 17.68 21.40 8.00
C ILE A 107 18.08 21.16 6.53
N GLY A 108 18.59 22.18 5.84
CA GLY A 108 19.12 22.09 4.49
C GLY A 108 20.58 21.64 4.45
N ASN A 109 21.10 21.52 3.23
CA ASN A 109 22.45 21.06 2.91
C ASN A 109 22.78 19.65 3.46
N GLU A 110 21.81 18.75 3.46
CA GLU A 110 21.99 17.35 3.85
C GLU A 110 21.01 16.42 3.13
N LYS A 111 21.37 15.13 3.11
CA LYS A 111 20.46 14.08 2.65
C LYS A 111 19.49 13.70 3.75
N LYS A 112 18.25 13.42 3.36
CA LYS A 112 17.18 12.97 4.25
C LYS A 112 16.54 11.70 3.70
N ARG A 113 16.09 10.84 4.61
CA ARG A 113 15.19 9.74 4.29
C ARG A 113 13.76 10.21 4.52
N ILE A 114 12.91 10.05 3.51
CA ILE A 114 11.50 10.37 3.56
C ILE A 114 10.72 9.07 3.50
N TYR A 115 9.97 8.78 4.56
CA TYR A 115 9.08 7.64 4.64
C TYR A 115 7.64 8.11 4.42
N LEU A 116 6.95 7.43 3.51
CA LEU A 116 5.56 7.69 3.19
C LEU A 116 4.73 6.47 3.57
N PHE A 117 3.65 6.69 4.30
CA PHE A 117 2.68 5.64 4.65
C PHE A 117 1.27 6.16 4.42
N ALA A 118 0.56 5.59 3.45
CA ALA A 118 -0.86 5.89 3.28
C ALA A 118 -1.71 4.74 3.82
N ASN A 119 -2.88 5.11 4.34
CA ASN A 119 -3.86 4.18 4.88
C ASN A 119 -3.28 3.25 5.97
N GLU A 120 -2.35 3.74 6.79
CA GLU A 120 -1.67 2.93 7.81
C GLU A 120 -2.62 2.31 8.86
N ALA A 121 -3.86 2.79 8.93
CA ALA A 121 -4.91 2.29 9.82
C ALA A 121 -5.73 1.14 9.21
N THR A 122 -5.34 0.57 8.06
CA THR A 122 -6.06 -0.56 7.44
C THR A 122 -6.32 -1.67 8.45
N GLU A 123 -7.58 -2.06 8.57
CA GLU A 123 -8.01 -3.25 9.29
C GLU A 123 -8.43 -4.33 8.31
N ILE A 124 -8.20 -5.59 8.68
CA ILE A 124 -8.75 -6.74 7.97
C ILE A 124 -9.69 -7.53 8.86
N LYS A 125 -10.64 -8.24 8.25
CA LYS A 125 -11.42 -9.26 8.94
C LYS A 125 -10.57 -10.50 9.20
N THR A 126 -10.73 -11.10 10.38
CA THR A 126 -10.07 -12.38 10.71
C THR A 126 -11.08 -13.42 11.19
N THR A 127 -10.70 -14.68 11.05
CA THR A 127 -11.45 -15.80 11.61
C THR A 127 -10.98 -16.04 13.05
N GLY A 128 -11.81 -15.73 14.05
CA GLY A 128 -11.44 -15.92 15.45
C GLY A 128 -12.20 -15.03 16.44
N PHE A 129 -11.69 -14.96 17.67
CA PHE A 129 -12.31 -14.21 18.78
C PHE A 129 -12.27 -12.69 18.55
N PHE A 130 -11.28 -12.19 17.81
CA PHE A 130 -11.16 -10.79 17.42
C PHE A 130 -11.54 -10.64 15.95
N PRO A 131 -12.76 -10.19 15.61
CA PRO A 131 -13.25 -10.23 14.23
C PRO A 131 -12.51 -9.28 13.28
N LYS A 132 -11.70 -8.37 13.82
CA LYS A 132 -10.85 -7.45 13.07
C LYS A 132 -9.50 -7.28 13.76
N ARG A 133 -8.47 -7.00 12.96
CA ARG A 133 -7.16 -6.53 13.45
C ARG A 133 -6.57 -5.52 12.48
N LYS A 134 -5.68 -4.66 12.99
CA LYS A 134 -4.85 -3.78 12.16
C LYS A 134 -3.91 -4.64 11.31
N LEU A 135 -3.79 -4.31 10.03
CA LEU A 135 -2.90 -4.98 9.10
C LEU A 135 -1.45 -4.55 9.31
N VAL A 136 -1.25 -3.24 9.51
CA VAL A 136 0.03 -2.61 9.83
C VAL A 136 0.19 -2.52 11.34
N GLU A 137 0.86 -3.49 11.94
CA GLU A 137 1.07 -3.57 13.40
C GLU A 137 2.22 -2.66 13.88
N CYS A 138 2.16 -1.38 13.47
CA CYS A 138 3.06 -0.33 13.92
C CYS A 138 2.25 0.85 14.46
N ASP A 139 2.73 1.42 15.56
CA ASP A 139 2.22 2.66 16.14
C ASP A 139 3.19 3.78 15.79
N PHE A 140 2.98 4.38 14.61
CA PHE A 140 3.85 5.43 14.09
C PHE A 140 3.79 6.71 14.93
N GLU A 141 2.76 6.91 15.77
CA GLU A 141 2.69 8.08 16.66
C GLU A 141 3.78 8.05 17.73
N LYS A 142 4.36 6.88 18.03
CA LYS A 142 5.50 6.78 18.96
C LYS A 142 6.81 7.33 18.41
N ILE A 143 6.88 7.61 17.11
CA ILE A 143 8.04 8.21 16.45
C ILE A 143 7.95 9.73 16.64
N GLN A 144 8.75 10.29 17.54
CA GLN A 144 8.65 11.70 17.91
C GLN A 144 9.72 12.56 17.21
N PRO A 145 9.40 13.78 16.74
CA PRO A 145 10.42 14.73 16.31
C PRO A 145 11.50 14.94 17.38
N GLY A 146 12.76 15.02 16.96
CA GLY A 146 13.94 15.11 17.83
C GLY A 146 14.42 13.77 18.42
N SER A 147 13.72 12.66 18.17
CA SER A 147 14.15 11.32 18.61
C SER A 147 14.91 10.56 17.52
N LEU A 148 15.65 9.53 17.92
CA LEU A 148 16.26 8.57 16.98
C LEU A 148 15.18 7.75 16.28
N PHE A 149 15.30 7.61 14.96
CA PHE A 149 14.40 6.80 14.16
C PHE A 149 14.77 5.31 14.21
N PHE A 150 13.80 4.42 14.37
CA PHE A 150 14.02 2.98 14.44
C PHE A 150 14.16 2.35 13.04
N THR A 151 15.22 2.68 12.30
CA THR A 151 15.40 2.25 10.90
C THR A 151 15.26 0.75 10.72
N ASP A 152 15.97 -0.06 11.50
CA ASP A 152 15.94 -1.52 11.34
C ASP A 152 14.53 -2.09 11.58
N TYR A 153 13.82 -1.57 12.57
CA TYR A 153 12.45 -2.00 12.86
C TYR A 153 11.50 -1.63 11.72
N ILE A 154 11.56 -0.38 11.22
CA ILE A 154 10.66 0.10 10.18
C ILE A 154 10.96 -0.55 8.82
N SER A 155 12.24 -0.71 8.47
CA SER A 155 12.65 -1.38 7.22
C SER A 155 12.26 -2.86 7.18
N ASN A 156 12.19 -3.53 8.34
CA ASN A 156 11.78 -4.94 8.44
C ASN A 156 10.30 -5.11 8.86
N LEU A 157 9.53 -4.02 8.97
CA LEU A 157 8.12 -4.10 9.34
C LEU A 157 7.37 -4.90 8.27
N THR A 158 6.61 -5.91 8.69
CA THR A 158 5.81 -6.74 7.78
C THR A 158 4.32 -6.57 8.01
N ILE A 159 3.53 -6.65 6.95
CA ILE A 159 2.09 -6.92 7.01
C ILE A 159 1.83 -8.42 6.84
N ARG A 160 0.72 -8.92 7.39
CA ARG A 160 0.42 -10.36 7.43
C ARG A 160 -1.02 -10.67 7.03
N LEU A 161 -1.20 -11.73 6.26
CA LEU A 161 -2.44 -12.51 6.08
C LEU A 161 -2.12 -13.98 6.40
N GLY A 162 -3.03 -14.76 6.96
CA GLY A 162 -2.65 -16.15 7.29
C GLY A 162 -3.76 -17.17 7.42
N SER A 163 -5.03 -16.76 7.36
CA SER A 163 -6.13 -17.71 7.22
C SER A 163 -6.50 -17.89 5.75
N ASN A 164 -7.08 -19.05 5.42
CA ASN A 164 -7.46 -19.38 4.05
C ASN A 164 -8.50 -18.42 3.43
N THR A 165 -9.15 -17.56 4.21
CA THR A 165 -10.10 -16.56 3.70
C THR A 165 -9.66 -15.12 3.97
N GLU A 166 -8.51 -14.91 4.61
CA GLU A 166 -8.01 -13.57 4.89
C GLU A 166 -7.59 -12.86 3.61
N ARG A 167 -8.03 -11.61 3.47
CA ARG A 167 -7.71 -10.70 2.37
C ARG A 167 -7.77 -9.27 2.89
N ILE A 168 -7.20 -8.32 2.15
CA ILE A 168 -7.37 -6.91 2.47
C ILE A 168 -8.75 -6.47 1.96
N ASP A 169 -9.65 -6.06 2.86
CA ASP A 169 -11.04 -5.71 2.54
C ASP A 169 -11.44 -4.29 2.99
N GLY A 170 -10.43 -3.41 3.09
CA GLY A 170 -10.56 -1.99 3.42
C GLY A 170 -9.55 -1.15 2.62
N PRO A 171 -9.31 0.12 3.01
CA PRO A 171 -8.31 0.97 2.37
C PRO A 171 -6.97 0.25 2.24
N LEU A 172 -6.36 0.27 1.06
CA LEU A 172 -5.14 -0.47 0.82
C LEU A 172 -3.96 0.26 1.46
N PRO A 173 -3.14 -0.41 2.27
CA PRO A 173 -1.94 0.19 2.83
C PRO A 173 -0.98 0.51 1.68
N MET A 174 -0.38 1.68 1.69
CA MET A 174 0.58 2.11 0.67
C MET A 174 1.83 2.63 1.34
N SER A 175 2.97 2.52 0.67
CA SER A 175 4.23 2.95 1.24
C SER A 175 5.28 3.34 0.19
N GLY A 176 6.24 4.14 0.63
CA GLY A 176 7.37 4.63 -0.16
C GLY A 176 8.53 5.07 0.73
N LEU A 177 9.77 4.92 0.22
CA LEU A 177 10.99 5.33 0.90
C LEU A 177 11.94 6.00 -0.10
N TYR A 178 12.34 7.23 0.20
CA TYR A 178 13.17 8.04 -0.68
C TYR A 178 14.38 8.59 0.06
N MET A 179 15.52 8.62 -0.62
CA MET A 179 16.68 9.40 -0.20
C MET A 179 16.69 10.70 -0.99
N VAL A 180 16.52 11.82 -0.30
CA VAL A 180 16.36 13.14 -0.91
C VAL A 180 17.54 14.02 -0.52
N ASP A 181 18.16 14.64 -1.51
CA ASP A 181 19.12 15.72 -1.29
C ASP A 181 18.36 17.03 -1.06
N VAL A 182 18.58 17.67 0.08
CA VAL A 182 17.95 18.94 0.44
C VAL A 182 19.03 20.03 0.41
N PRO A 183 18.95 21.00 -0.53
CA PRO A 183 19.93 22.07 -0.64
C PRO A 183 19.81 23.09 0.50
N ALA A 184 20.63 24.14 0.48
CA ALA A 184 20.58 25.24 1.45
C ALA A 184 19.48 26.28 1.18
N GLU A 185 18.58 26.00 0.23
CA GLU A 185 17.45 26.82 -0.17
C GLU A 185 16.16 25.99 -0.21
N ASP A 186 15.01 26.68 -0.23
CA ASP A 186 13.70 26.05 -0.34
C ASP A 186 13.63 25.20 -1.62
N CYS A 187 13.06 24.00 -1.50
CA CYS A 187 12.99 23.09 -2.64
C CYS A 187 11.71 22.26 -2.61
N GLU A 188 11.30 21.79 -3.79
CA GLU A 188 10.18 20.88 -3.97
C GLU A 188 10.67 19.49 -4.37
N ARG A 189 9.98 18.47 -3.85
CA ARG A 189 10.24 17.07 -4.17
C ARG A 189 8.93 16.36 -4.43
N GLU A 190 8.77 15.91 -5.67
CA GLU A 190 7.71 15.01 -6.06
C GLU A 190 8.13 13.58 -5.75
N LEU A 191 7.30 12.86 -5.02
CA LEU A 191 7.53 11.48 -4.59
C LEU A 191 6.31 10.65 -4.93
N SER A 192 6.52 9.37 -5.19
CA SER A 192 5.44 8.42 -5.43
C SER A 192 5.16 7.54 -4.20
N ILE A 193 4.01 6.90 -4.19
CA ILE A 193 3.69 5.85 -3.22
C ILE A 193 3.06 4.68 -3.98
N THR A 194 3.29 3.45 -3.51
CA THR A 194 2.77 2.23 -4.14
C THR A 194 1.93 1.43 -3.15
N ARG A 195 0.89 0.73 -3.63
CA ARG A 195 0.12 -0.18 -2.76
C ARG A 195 0.98 -1.35 -2.33
N ALA A 196 0.90 -1.69 -1.04
CA ALA A 196 1.41 -2.94 -0.49
C ALA A 196 0.34 -4.04 -0.61
N ALA A 197 0.01 -4.39 -1.86
CA ALA A 197 -0.97 -5.40 -2.21
C ALA A 197 -0.84 -5.85 -3.68
N VAL A 198 -1.34 -7.04 -3.96
CA VAL A 198 -1.57 -7.59 -5.30
C VAL A 198 -3.07 -7.73 -5.49
N LYS A 199 -3.62 -7.15 -6.56
CA LYS A 199 -5.04 -7.26 -6.91
C LYS A 199 -5.26 -8.48 -7.80
N PHE A 200 -6.32 -9.23 -7.54
CA PHE A 200 -6.80 -10.31 -8.38
C PHE A 200 -8.24 -10.07 -8.84
N THR A 201 -8.46 -10.30 -10.13
CA THR A 201 -9.79 -10.41 -10.74
C THR A 201 -9.88 -11.74 -11.46
N PHE A 202 -10.97 -12.47 -11.26
CA PHE A 202 -11.24 -13.73 -11.96
C PHE A 202 -12.48 -13.56 -12.82
N ASN A 203 -12.35 -13.92 -14.09
CA ASN A 203 -13.45 -14.03 -15.02
C ASN A 203 -13.63 -15.51 -15.35
N MET A 204 -14.83 -16.05 -15.16
CA MET A 204 -15.10 -17.47 -15.34
C MET A 204 -16.18 -17.69 -16.39
N THR A 205 -15.83 -18.41 -17.45
CA THR A 205 -16.70 -18.67 -18.59
C THR A 205 -16.90 -20.17 -18.75
N ASN A 206 -18.15 -20.57 -19.00
CA ASN A 206 -18.51 -21.96 -19.27
C ASN A 206 -18.76 -22.14 -20.76
N GLU A 207 -17.82 -22.77 -21.46
CA GLU A 207 -17.93 -23.12 -22.89
C GLU A 207 -18.50 -24.53 -23.11
N SER A 208 -18.94 -25.22 -22.06
CA SER A 208 -19.63 -26.49 -22.22
C SER A 208 -21.07 -26.31 -22.69
N SER A 209 -21.69 -27.39 -23.17
CA SER A 209 -23.07 -27.38 -23.64
C SER A 209 -24.14 -27.29 -22.53
N ARG A 210 -23.75 -27.33 -21.25
CA ARG A 210 -24.66 -27.46 -20.10
C ARG A 210 -24.24 -26.58 -18.93
N SER A 211 -25.19 -26.21 -18.08
CA SER A 211 -24.87 -25.52 -16.84
C SER A 211 -23.97 -26.38 -15.95
N ILE A 212 -23.00 -25.73 -15.30
CA ILE A 212 -22.09 -26.37 -14.36
C ILE A 212 -22.26 -25.77 -12.97
N GLU A 213 -22.06 -26.58 -11.95
CA GLU A 213 -22.06 -26.14 -10.56
C GLU A 213 -20.63 -25.92 -10.08
N ILE A 214 -20.33 -24.68 -9.69
CA ILE A 214 -19.04 -24.32 -9.09
C ILE A 214 -19.14 -24.50 -7.58
N THR A 215 -18.26 -25.33 -7.02
CA THR A 215 -18.25 -25.63 -5.59
C THR A 215 -17.01 -25.11 -4.87
N LYS A 216 -15.92 -24.83 -5.61
CA LYS A 216 -14.64 -24.44 -5.04
C LYS A 216 -13.86 -23.54 -5.99
N LEU A 217 -13.17 -22.54 -5.46
CA LEU A 217 -12.08 -21.82 -6.14
C LEU A 217 -10.99 -21.51 -5.11
N THR A 218 -9.80 -22.09 -5.29
CA THR A 218 -8.65 -21.84 -4.42
C THR A 218 -7.39 -21.55 -5.22
N ILE A 219 -6.50 -20.76 -4.63
CA ILE A 219 -5.19 -20.42 -5.21
C ILE A 219 -4.13 -20.81 -4.18
N ASP A 220 -3.22 -21.70 -4.57
CA ASP A 220 -2.12 -22.10 -3.73
C ASP A 220 -0.99 -21.07 -3.76
N LYS A 221 -0.22 -21.06 -2.67
CA LYS A 221 1.06 -20.34 -2.56
C LYS A 221 0.92 -18.81 -2.42
N MET A 222 -0.17 -18.36 -1.80
CA MET A 222 -0.32 -16.95 -1.42
C MET A 222 0.57 -16.63 -0.23
N ALA A 223 1.28 -15.51 -0.28
CA ALA A 223 2.24 -15.14 0.75
C ALA A 223 1.54 -14.77 2.07
N GLU A 224 2.03 -15.30 3.18
CA GLU A 224 1.55 -14.90 4.50
C GLU A 224 2.07 -13.52 4.92
N ARG A 225 3.22 -13.11 4.39
CA ARG A 225 3.90 -11.88 4.82
C ARG A 225 4.50 -11.13 3.64
N GLU A 226 4.42 -9.82 3.73
CA GLU A 226 5.04 -8.84 2.83
C GLU A 226 5.73 -7.77 3.69
N TYR A 227 6.87 -7.23 3.23
CA TYR A 227 7.45 -6.04 3.86
C TYR A 227 6.53 -4.85 3.63
N TYR A 228 6.24 -4.05 4.65
CA TYR A 228 5.35 -2.91 4.45
C TYR A 228 5.99 -1.90 3.50
N LEU A 229 7.28 -1.57 3.67
CA LEU A 229 8.05 -0.78 2.70
C LEU A 229 8.52 -1.65 1.52
N PRO A 230 8.66 -1.08 0.29
CA PRO A 230 9.33 -1.76 -0.79
C PRO A 230 10.76 -2.15 -0.36
N HIS A 231 11.09 -3.44 -0.44
CA HIS A 231 12.37 -3.95 0.06
C HIS A 231 13.26 -4.41 -1.08
N ASN A 232 14.39 -3.71 -1.27
CA ASN A 232 15.31 -3.91 -2.39
C ASN A 232 14.60 -4.00 -3.76
N ALA A 233 13.52 -3.21 -3.90
CA ALA A 233 12.74 -3.14 -5.11
C ALA A 233 13.52 -2.37 -6.18
N THR A 234 13.63 -2.94 -7.37
CA THR A 234 14.17 -2.26 -8.55
C THR A 234 13.10 -2.21 -9.63
N TYR A 235 13.13 -1.14 -10.43
CA TYR A 235 12.17 -0.90 -11.48
C TYR A 235 12.87 -0.84 -12.84
N ILE A 236 12.18 -1.31 -13.87
CA ILE A 236 12.63 -1.22 -15.26
C ILE A 236 11.53 -0.62 -16.11
N GLU A 237 11.91 0.23 -17.06
CA GLU A 237 10.98 0.71 -18.08
C GLU A 237 10.70 -0.42 -19.07
N ARG A 238 9.42 -0.66 -19.34
CA ARG A 238 8.92 -1.56 -20.37
C ARG A 238 7.99 -0.79 -21.30
N GLU A 239 7.70 -1.38 -22.44
CA GLU A 239 6.82 -0.81 -23.45
C GLU A 239 5.76 -1.85 -23.82
N THR A 240 4.50 -1.43 -23.90
CA THR A 240 3.42 -2.27 -24.42
C THR A 240 3.60 -2.51 -25.92
N THR A 241 2.87 -3.47 -26.48
CA THR A 241 2.83 -3.69 -27.94
C THR A 241 2.33 -2.46 -28.72
N GLU A 242 1.63 -1.55 -28.05
CA GLU A 242 1.08 -0.31 -28.61
C GLU A 242 2.02 0.91 -28.41
N GLY A 243 3.20 0.71 -27.82
CA GLY A 243 4.20 1.76 -27.63
C GLY A 243 4.08 2.54 -26.32
N THR A 244 3.17 2.15 -25.42
CA THR A 244 3.02 2.81 -24.11
C THR A 244 4.10 2.36 -23.15
N LYS A 245 4.91 3.31 -22.67
CA LYS A 245 5.96 3.03 -21.69
C LYS A 245 5.42 2.98 -20.27
N PHE A 246 5.99 2.10 -19.45
CA PHE A 246 5.65 1.99 -18.04
C PHE A 246 6.81 1.42 -17.22
N TRP A 247 6.84 1.77 -15.93
CA TRP A 247 7.76 1.14 -14.98
C TRP A 247 7.15 -0.13 -14.38
N ASP A 248 7.93 -1.20 -14.43
CA ASP A 248 7.60 -2.50 -13.86
C ASP A 248 8.61 -2.89 -12.78
N ILE A 249 8.18 -3.66 -11.78
CA ILE A 249 9.06 -4.18 -10.74
C ILE A 249 9.91 -5.32 -11.34
N ASN A 250 11.21 -5.06 -11.47
CA ASN A 250 12.18 -6.02 -11.98
C ASN A 250 12.60 -7.04 -10.90
N SER A 251 12.89 -6.54 -9.70
CA SER A 251 13.28 -7.37 -8.57
C SER A 251 12.76 -6.78 -7.27
N PHE A 252 12.53 -7.63 -6.28
CA PHE A 252 12.18 -7.26 -4.91
C PHE A 252 12.51 -8.43 -3.98
N ASP A 253 12.63 -8.13 -2.70
CA ASP A 253 12.79 -9.11 -1.65
C ASP A 253 11.49 -9.40 -0.92
N VAL A 254 11.38 -10.62 -0.41
CA VAL A 254 10.28 -11.05 0.47
C VAL A 254 10.84 -11.34 1.87
N PRO A 255 10.01 -11.26 2.93
CA PRO A 255 10.45 -11.57 4.29
C PRO A 255 11.11 -12.94 4.42
N THR A 256 12.15 -13.04 5.27
CA THR A 256 12.87 -14.31 5.52
C THR A 256 11.96 -15.37 6.12
N LEU A 257 11.05 -14.95 7.02
CA LEU A 257 10.06 -15.83 7.64
C LEU A 257 8.91 -16.04 6.65
N LYS A 258 9.13 -16.96 5.71
CA LYS A 258 8.18 -17.28 4.65
C LYS A 258 7.09 -18.21 5.18
N GLY A 259 5.84 -17.79 5.02
CA GLY A 259 4.67 -18.64 5.10
C GLY A 259 3.91 -18.52 3.80
N TYR A 260 3.32 -19.62 3.34
CA TYR A 260 2.45 -19.61 2.18
C TYR A 260 1.20 -20.43 2.50
N TYR A 261 0.04 -19.93 2.07
CA TYR A 261 -1.24 -20.58 2.31
C TYR A 261 -2.04 -20.74 1.01
N THR A 262 -3.05 -21.61 1.07
CA THR A 262 -4.06 -21.72 0.04
C THR A 262 -5.17 -20.75 0.36
N TYR A 263 -5.34 -19.73 -0.49
CA TYR A 263 -6.45 -18.80 -0.38
C TYR A 263 -7.70 -19.43 -1.01
N ASP A 264 -8.83 -19.32 -0.31
CA ASP A 264 -10.12 -19.88 -0.64
C ASP A 264 -11.10 -18.74 -0.98
N ALA A 265 -11.33 -18.57 -2.28
CA ALA A 265 -12.30 -17.62 -2.83
C ALA A 265 -13.64 -18.28 -3.15
N SER A 266 -13.88 -19.52 -2.72
CA SER A 266 -15.05 -20.29 -3.12
C SER A 266 -16.38 -19.59 -2.81
N SER A 267 -16.46 -18.84 -1.70
CA SER A 267 -17.68 -18.09 -1.36
C SER A 267 -18.08 -17.02 -2.39
N LEU A 268 -17.13 -16.55 -3.21
CA LEU A 268 -17.37 -15.55 -4.25
C LEU A 268 -17.85 -16.18 -5.57
N PHE A 269 -17.55 -17.46 -5.78
CA PHE A 269 -17.77 -18.14 -7.07
C PHE A 269 -18.74 -19.31 -7.00
N LYS A 270 -19.09 -19.80 -5.81
CA LYS A 270 -20.05 -20.90 -5.63
C LYS A 270 -21.39 -20.63 -6.34
N GLY A 271 -22.00 -21.71 -6.82
CA GLY A 271 -23.28 -21.70 -7.50
C GLY A 271 -23.19 -22.07 -8.98
N GLN A 272 -24.33 -21.98 -9.66
CA GLN A 272 -24.48 -22.37 -11.05
C GLN A 272 -23.84 -21.34 -12.00
N LEU A 273 -23.14 -21.83 -13.01
CA LEU A 273 -22.62 -21.07 -14.15
C LEU A 273 -23.26 -21.60 -15.44
N LEU A 274 -23.99 -20.72 -16.14
CA LEU A 274 -24.67 -21.06 -17.39
C LEU A 274 -23.67 -21.09 -18.57
N PRO A 275 -23.94 -21.89 -19.62
CA PRO A 275 -23.14 -21.88 -20.85
C PRO A 275 -23.08 -20.51 -21.53
N GLY A 276 -21.99 -20.23 -22.24
CA GLY A 276 -21.84 -19.06 -23.11
C GLY A 276 -21.14 -17.87 -22.46
N ASP A 277 -20.43 -17.10 -23.28
CA ASP A 277 -19.61 -15.97 -22.87
C ASP A 277 -20.44 -14.84 -22.24
N GLU A 278 -21.70 -14.69 -22.64
CA GLU A 278 -22.63 -13.72 -22.07
C GLU A 278 -22.95 -13.98 -20.60
N ASN A 279 -22.64 -15.19 -20.10
CA ASN A 279 -22.85 -15.61 -18.72
C ASN A 279 -21.54 -15.63 -17.91
N THR A 280 -20.47 -15.00 -18.41
CA THR A 280 -19.18 -14.91 -17.71
C THR A 280 -19.36 -14.35 -16.29
N LYS A 281 -18.89 -15.10 -15.30
CA LYS A 281 -18.96 -14.73 -13.88
C LYS A 281 -17.66 -14.06 -13.46
N THR A 282 -17.76 -12.80 -13.06
CA THR A 282 -16.65 -12.04 -12.46
C THR A 282 -16.90 -11.83 -10.97
N ASN A 283 -15.86 -11.80 -10.14
CA ASN A 283 -16.00 -11.38 -8.75
C ASN A 283 -16.48 -9.92 -8.66
N GLU A 284 -17.53 -9.68 -7.88
CA GLU A 284 -18.10 -8.33 -7.69
C GLU A 284 -17.08 -7.30 -7.15
N GLN A 285 -16.13 -7.77 -6.34
CA GLN A 285 -15.04 -6.96 -5.80
C GLN A 285 -13.70 -7.65 -6.01
N PRO A 286 -12.66 -6.93 -6.43
CA PRO A 286 -11.31 -7.47 -6.52
C PRO A 286 -10.82 -8.07 -5.20
N ILE A 287 -9.94 -9.05 -5.30
CA ILE A 287 -9.32 -9.71 -4.15
C ILE A 287 -7.92 -9.12 -3.97
N TYR A 288 -7.58 -8.63 -2.78
CA TYR A 288 -6.27 -8.07 -2.49
C TYR A 288 -5.49 -8.99 -1.55
N LEU A 289 -4.34 -9.47 -2.02
CA LEU A 289 -3.43 -10.38 -1.31
C LEU A 289 -2.04 -9.73 -1.23
N LEU A 290 -1.09 -10.40 -0.57
CA LEU A 290 0.25 -9.86 -0.32
C LEU A 290 1.23 -10.14 -1.46
N GLU A 291 2.23 -9.27 -1.58
CA GLU A 291 3.42 -9.47 -2.41
C GLU A 291 4.11 -10.80 -2.11
N GLY A 292 4.44 -11.55 -3.16
CA GLY A 292 4.88 -12.93 -3.04
C GLY A 292 5.87 -13.36 -4.12
N LYS A 293 6.81 -14.21 -3.71
CA LYS A 293 7.82 -14.80 -4.60
C LYS A 293 8.02 -16.28 -4.28
N HIS A 294 6.98 -17.09 -4.54
CA HIS A 294 7.07 -18.53 -4.34
C HIS A 294 7.91 -19.20 -5.44
N SER A 295 8.46 -20.37 -5.16
CA SER A 295 9.05 -21.26 -6.16
C SER A 295 8.49 -22.64 -5.93
N ASP A 296 7.81 -23.19 -6.93
CA ASP A 296 7.28 -24.56 -6.90
C ASP A 296 8.23 -25.47 -7.69
N ASP A 297 8.67 -26.57 -7.07
CA ASP A 297 9.57 -27.52 -7.72
C ASP A 297 8.96 -28.19 -8.96
N ASN A 298 7.63 -28.30 -9.02
CA ASN A 298 6.92 -28.89 -10.15
C ASN A 298 6.72 -27.88 -11.29
N ASN A 299 6.73 -26.58 -11.01
CA ASN A 299 6.57 -25.53 -12.02
C ASN A 299 7.24 -24.22 -11.55
N LYS A 300 8.54 -24.11 -11.80
CA LYS A 300 9.33 -22.95 -11.36
C LYS A 300 8.98 -21.67 -12.10
N GLU A 301 8.51 -21.78 -13.33
CA GLU A 301 8.13 -20.63 -14.16
C GLU A 301 6.78 -20.06 -13.74
N ASN A 302 5.86 -20.92 -13.28
CA ASN A 302 4.49 -20.55 -12.94
C ASN A 302 4.06 -21.27 -11.64
N PRO A 303 4.52 -20.77 -10.47
CA PRO A 303 4.42 -21.51 -9.21
C PRO A 303 3.03 -21.47 -8.55
N TYR A 304 2.06 -20.73 -9.11
CA TYR A 304 0.73 -20.55 -8.51
C TYR A 304 -0.28 -21.50 -9.14
N LEU A 305 -0.91 -22.34 -8.31
CA LEU A 305 -1.85 -23.36 -8.73
C LEU A 305 -3.29 -22.94 -8.38
N LEU A 306 -4.15 -22.85 -9.40
CA LEU A 306 -5.58 -22.67 -9.21
C LEU A 306 -6.28 -24.04 -9.17
N THR A 307 -7.14 -24.24 -8.18
CA THR A 307 -8.02 -25.41 -8.10
C THR A 307 -9.47 -24.96 -8.16
N LEU A 308 -10.22 -25.54 -9.08
CA LEU A 308 -11.64 -25.27 -9.30
C LEU A 308 -12.46 -26.55 -9.06
N GLY A 309 -13.52 -26.45 -8.26
CA GLY A 309 -14.49 -27.53 -8.08
C GLY A 309 -15.66 -27.36 -9.05
N VAL A 310 -15.85 -28.30 -9.96
CA VAL A 310 -16.89 -28.29 -11.00
C VAL A 310 -17.68 -29.60 -10.97
N ASN A 311 -18.99 -29.54 -10.74
CA ASN A 311 -19.88 -30.71 -10.72
C ASN A 311 -19.37 -31.86 -9.82
N GLY A 312 -18.74 -31.52 -8.69
CA GLY A 312 -18.17 -32.50 -7.75
C GLY A 312 -16.78 -33.04 -8.11
N THR A 313 -16.16 -32.58 -9.19
CA THR A 313 -14.78 -32.92 -9.58
C THR A 313 -13.86 -31.72 -9.39
N GLU A 314 -12.59 -31.93 -9.04
CA GLU A 314 -11.58 -30.86 -8.99
C GLU A 314 -10.78 -30.81 -10.30
N LEU A 315 -10.72 -29.62 -10.90
CA LEU A 315 -9.84 -29.26 -12.00
C LEU A 315 -8.70 -28.40 -11.43
N LYS A 316 -7.49 -28.59 -11.95
CA LYS A 316 -6.30 -27.85 -11.50
C LYS A 316 -5.55 -27.31 -12.69
N SER A 317 -5.11 -26.07 -12.61
CA SER A 317 -4.24 -25.45 -13.61
C SER A 317 -3.24 -24.51 -12.95
N TYR A 318 -1.99 -24.59 -13.36
CA TYR A 318 -1.03 -23.56 -13.00
C TYR A 318 -1.40 -22.27 -13.75
N LEU A 319 -1.31 -21.15 -13.06
CA LEU A 319 -1.55 -19.83 -13.64
C LEU A 319 -0.35 -19.45 -14.53
N PRO A 320 -0.49 -19.44 -15.87
CA PRO A 320 0.62 -19.09 -16.75
C PRO A 320 1.02 -17.62 -16.59
N ASN A 321 2.19 -17.23 -17.11
CA ASN A 321 2.68 -15.85 -17.10
C ASN A 321 2.70 -15.20 -15.70
N LEU A 322 2.89 -15.99 -14.64
CA LEU A 322 2.82 -15.51 -13.26
C LEU A 322 3.98 -16.04 -12.41
N PRO A 323 5.24 -15.67 -12.72
CA PRO A 323 6.42 -16.19 -11.99
C PRO A 323 6.55 -15.64 -10.57
N GLN A 324 6.00 -14.45 -10.32
CA GLN A 324 6.03 -13.76 -9.04
C GLN A 324 4.82 -12.83 -8.92
N LEU A 325 4.54 -12.35 -7.71
CA LEU A 325 3.44 -11.44 -7.39
C LEU A 325 4.03 -10.17 -6.76
N PRO A 326 4.57 -9.24 -7.56
CA PRO A 326 5.07 -7.98 -7.03
C PRO A 326 3.90 -7.14 -6.49
N ARG A 327 4.15 -6.31 -5.47
CA ARG A 327 3.15 -5.33 -5.01
C ARG A 327 2.71 -4.40 -6.14
N ASN A 328 1.60 -3.69 -5.95
CA ASN A 328 1.06 -2.76 -6.93
C ASN A 328 0.95 -3.41 -8.33
N THR A 329 0.42 -4.65 -8.37
CA THR A 329 0.18 -5.42 -9.60
C THR A 329 -1.26 -5.90 -9.63
N HIS A 330 -1.89 -5.87 -10.81
CA HIS A 330 -3.20 -6.45 -11.07
C HIS A 330 -3.06 -7.72 -11.90
N VAL A 331 -3.50 -8.84 -11.33
CA VAL A 331 -3.56 -10.16 -11.97
C VAL A 331 -5.00 -10.42 -12.39
N VAL A 332 -5.25 -10.43 -13.69
CA VAL A 332 -6.55 -10.80 -14.27
C VAL A 332 -6.45 -12.25 -14.75
N VAL A 333 -7.23 -13.13 -14.14
CA VAL A 333 -7.27 -14.56 -14.46
C VAL A 333 -8.57 -14.85 -15.21
N ASN A 334 -8.46 -15.15 -16.49
CA ASN A 334 -9.57 -15.60 -17.33
C ASN A 334 -9.58 -17.14 -17.33
N ILE A 335 -10.65 -17.71 -16.80
CA ILE A 335 -10.86 -19.15 -16.64
C ILE A 335 -11.92 -19.60 -17.62
N THR A 336 -11.54 -20.48 -18.55
CA THR A 336 -12.47 -21.11 -19.48
C THR A 336 -12.66 -22.57 -19.10
N ILE A 337 -13.91 -22.96 -18.87
CA ILE A 337 -14.27 -24.32 -18.48
C ILE A 337 -15.01 -24.98 -19.63
N ASN A 338 -14.49 -26.11 -20.09
CA ASN A 338 -15.13 -26.94 -21.10
C ASN A 338 -15.50 -28.31 -20.50
N GLU A 339 -16.03 -29.25 -21.31
CA GLU A 339 -16.63 -30.49 -20.78
C GLU A 339 -15.68 -31.37 -19.95
N HIS A 340 -14.37 -31.22 -20.14
CA HIS A 340 -13.35 -32.10 -19.55
C HIS A 340 -12.15 -31.38 -18.92
N ALA A 341 -12.00 -30.08 -19.14
CA ALA A 341 -10.82 -29.35 -18.71
C ALA A 341 -11.13 -27.90 -18.33
N MET A 342 -10.13 -27.28 -17.73
CA MET A 342 -10.07 -25.86 -17.42
C MET A 342 -8.82 -25.29 -18.07
N ASP A 343 -8.99 -24.22 -18.82
CA ASP A 343 -7.91 -23.41 -19.35
C ASP A 343 -7.83 -22.09 -18.57
N CYS A 344 -6.62 -21.55 -18.41
CA CYS A 344 -6.38 -20.31 -17.68
C CYS A 344 -5.47 -19.41 -18.49
N ILE A 345 -5.93 -18.19 -18.76
CA ILE A 345 -5.13 -17.11 -19.34
C ILE A 345 -4.95 -16.04 -18.27
N VAL A 346 -3.71 -15.61 -18.05
CA VAL A 346 -3.39 -14.60 -17.05
C VAL A 346 -2.79 -13.39 -17.72
N ASP A 347 -3.43 -12.25 -17.48
CA ASP A 347 -2.90 -10.93 -17.82
C ASP A 347 -2.38 -10.27 -16.54
N VAL A 348 -1.11 -9.90 -16.55
CA VAL A 348 -0.44 -9.25 -15.42
C VAL A 348 -0.15 -7.81 -15.82
N ARG A 349 -0.89 -6.90 -15.19
CA ARG A 349 -0.82 -5.47 -15.45
C ARG A 349 -0.12 -4.81 -14.27
N PRO A 350 1.06 -4.19 -14.45
CA PRO A 350 1.57 -3.32 -13.41
C PRO A 350 0.56 -2.21 -13.17
N TYR A 351 0.41 -1.77 -11.94
CA TYR A 351 -0.10 -0.43 -11.74
C TYR A 351 1.08 0.48 -12.02
N THR A 352 1.02 1.27 -13.09
CA THR A 352 2.17 2.03 -13.58
C THR A 352 2.81 2.85 -12.48
N GLY A 353 4.11 3.13 -12.63
CA GLY A 353 4.77 4.25 -11.99
C GLY A 353 4.99 5.39 -12.98
N ILE A 354 5.05 6.63 -12.48
CA ILE A 354 5.45 7.81 -13.25
C ILE A 354 7.00 7.89 -13.28
N THR A 355 7.59 8.19 -14.44
CA THR A 355 8.94 8.78 -14.52
C THR A 355 8.86 10.21 -14.03
N LEU A 356 9.41 10.51 -12.86
CA LEU A 356 9.66 11.90 -12.48
C LEU A 356 11.02 12.30 -13.09
N GLU A 357 10.99 12.95 -14.25
CA GLU A 357 12.15 13.65 -14.79
C GLU A 357 12.42 14.83 -13.84
N PRO A 358 13.56 14.88 -13.13
CA PRO A 358 13.95 16.09 -12.44
C PRO A 358 14.25 17.15 -13.50
N ASP A 359 13.39 18.16 -13.64
CA ASP A 359 13.80 19.41 -14.26
C ASP A 359 14.92 20.00 -13.41
N PHE A 360 16.15 19.62 -13.73
CA PHE A 360 17.34 20.38 -13.34
C PHE A 360 17.28 21.69 -14.12
N GLY A 361 16.67 22.70 -13.50
CA GLY A 361 16.87 24.08 -13.90
C GLY A 361 18.35 24.41 -13.84
N LEU A 362 18.89 24.84 -14.99
CA LEU A 362 20.16 25.56 -15.11
C LEU A 362 20.06 26.96 -14.51
#